data_AF-A0A6G8JAM9-F1
#
_entry.id   AF-A0A6G8JAM9-F1
#
_cell.length_a   1.000
_cell.length_b   1.000
_cell.length_c   1.000
_cell.angle_alpha   90.00
_cell.angle_beta   90.00
_cell.angle_gamma   90.00
#
_symmetry.space_group_name_H-M   'P 1'
#
loop_
_entity.id
_entity.type
_entity.pdbx_description
1 polymer ?
#
loop_
_entity_poly.entity_id
_entity_poly.type
_entity_poly.pdbx_seq_one_letter_code
_entity_poly.pdbx_strand_id
1 'polypeptide(L)'
;MNKRLIKKVDGYEVRNIDVGSKDNWNRHLNNPEPNTIYKLNNGHQYKTDELGRVSEVKGGLKLDPNDRNTYQQRISGGECRLDTDCGGHLLASMFGGAGEKINIVPMDAILNGAKGKWYQMEMQWKRALEQGKKVEVDIRPIYSGNSKRPDGFEIKFAIDNNIHRRNLKNTATGE
;
A
#
# COMPACT_ATOMS: atom_id res chain seq x y z
N MET A 1 -4.21 -35.36 8.44
CA MET A 1 -3.88 -33.91 8.46
C MET A 1 -3.61 -33.45 7.03
N ASN A 2 -4.51 -32.69 6.43
CA ASN A 2 -4.28 -32.13 5.08
C ASN A 2 -3.23 -31.02 5.20
N LYS A 3 -1.98 -31.32 4.85
CA LYS A 3 -0.96 -30.29 4.60
C LYS A 3 -1.42 -29.51 3.38
N ARG A 4 -2.09 -28.38 3.60
CA ARG A 4 -2.42 -27.41 2.56
C ARG A 4 -1.09 -27.04 1.89
N LEU A 5 -0.94 -27.29 0.58
CA LEU A 5 0.29 -26.94 -0.14
C LEU A 5 0.49 -25.43 -0.07
N ILE A 6 1.40 -24.99 0.79
CA ILE A 6 1.84 -23.60 0.84
C ILE A 6 2.89 -23.45 -0.26
N LYS A 7 2.52 -22.76 -1.34
CA LYS A 7 3.48 -22.42 -2.40
C LYS A 7 4.45 -21.40 -1.83
N LYS A 8 5.73 -21.78 -1.72
CA LYS A 8 6.82 -20.85 -1.37
C LYS A 8 7.53 -20.36 -2.63
N VAL A 9 7.82 -19.07 -2.70
CA VAL A 9 8.62 -18.44 -3.76
C VAL A 9 9.68 -17.59 -3.06
N ASP A 10 10.97 -17.90 -3.29
CA ASP A 10 12.11 -17.22 -2.67
C ASP A 10 12.00 -17.09 -1.13
N GLY A 11 11.45 -18.11 -0.47
CA GLY A 11 11.23 -18.14 0.97
C GLY A 11 9.90 -17.54 1.46
N TYR A 12 9.13 -16.89 0.58
CA TYR A 12 7.84 -16.27 0.91
C TYR A 12 6.67 -17.21 0.69
N GLU A 13 5.70 -17.23 1.61
CA GLU A 13 4.41 -17.88 1.36
C GLU A 13 3.59 -17.08 0.35
N VAL A 14 2.91 -17.75 -0.59
CA VAL A 14 2.05 -17.07 -1.57
C VAL A 14 0.58 -17.34 -1.26
N ARG A 15 -0.20 -16.26 -1.09
CA ARG A 15 -1.65 -16.31 -0.84
C ARG A 15 -2.39 -15.55 -1.93
N ASN A 16 -3.34 -16.21 -2.60
CA ASN A 16 -4.32 -15.53 -3.45
C ASN A 16 -5.54 -15.21 -2.57
N ILE A 17 -5.92 -13.94 -2.49
CA ILE A 17 -6.94 -13.47 -1.54
C ILE A 17 -7.84 -12.44 -2.23
N ASP A 18 -9.14 -12.51 -1.98
CA ASP A 18 -10.06 -11.46 -2.41
C ASP A 18 -9.94 -10.23 -1.50
N VAL A 19 -9.84 -9.05 -2.11
CA VAL A 19 -9.96 -7.79 -1.38
C VAL A 19 -11.37 -7.70 -0.77
N GLY A 20 -11.45 -7.28 0.50
CA GLY A 20 -12.72 -7.08 1.17
C GLY A 20 -13.30 -5.70 0.90
N SER A 21 -14.49 -5.50 1.45
CA SER A 21 -15.28 -4.28 1.34
C SER A 21 -15.86 -3.92 2.70
N LYS A 22 -16.57 -2.78 2.77
CA LYS A 22 -17.29 -2.39 3.98
C LYS A 22 -18.20 -3.53 4.44
N ASP A 23 -18.21 -3.76 5.76
CA ASP A 23 -18.95 -4.83 6.44
C ASP A 23 -18.49 -6.27 6.13
N ASN A 24 -17.53 -6.46 5.21
CA ASN A 24 -16.97 -7.77 4.86
C ASN A 24 -15.44 -7.70 4.63
N TRP A 25 -14.72 -7.10 5.57
CA TRP A 25 -13.27 -6.96 5.47
C TRP A 25 -12.54 -8.29 5.57
N ASN A 26 -11.51 -8.48 4.74
CA ASN A 26 -10.72 -9.70 4.79
C ASN A 26 -9.82 -9.74 6.04
N ARG A 27 -9.97 -10.78 6.88
CA ARG A 27 -9.20 -10.91 8.13
C ARG A 27 -7.70 -11.07 7.91
N HIS A 28 -7.28 -11.73 6.84
CA HIS A 28 -5.87 -11.91 6.50
C HIS A 28 -5.23 -10.62 5.98
N LEU A 29 -5.99 -9.78 5.27
CA LEU A 29 -5.49 -8.47 4.82
C LEU A 29 -5.47 -7.44 5.97
N ASN A 30 -6.31 -7.62 7.00
CA ASN A 30 -6.23 -6.83 8.23
C ASN A 30 -5.16 -7.32 9.22
N ASN A 31 -4.70 -8.56 9.07
CA ASN A 31 -3.66 -9.16 9.91
C ASN A 31 -2.64 -9.87 9.01
N PRO A 32 -1.85 -9.10 8.24
CA PRO A 32 -0.86 -9.67 7.34
C PRO A 32 0.17 -10.49 8.13
N GLU A 33 0.51 -11.65 7.60
CA GLU A 33 1.51 -12.56 8.13
C GLU A 33 2.90 -12.14 7.64
N PRO A 34 3.95 -12.42 8.42
CA PRO A 34 5.33 -12.24 7.99
C PRO A 34 5.67 -12.99 6.70
N ASN A 35 6.65 -12.49 5.95
CA ASN A 35 7.25 -13.19 4.80
C ASN A 35 6.21 -13.78 3.84
N THR A 36 5.19 -12.98 3.49
CA THR A 36 4.07 -13.43 2.67
C THR A 36 3.86 -12.51 1.47
N ILE A 37 3.56 -13.12 0.32
CA ILE A 37 3.12 -12.45 -0.90
C ILE A 37 1.61 -12.64 -1.03
N TYR A 38 0.88 -11.54 -0.94
CA TYR A 38 -0.56 -11.47 -1.15
C TYR A 38 -0.85 -11.04 -2.58
N LYS A 39 -1.48 -11.91 -3.35
CA LYS A 39 -1.99 -11.61 -4.70
C LYS A 39 -3.48 -11.37 -4.60
N LEU A 40 -3.88 -10.12 -4.77
CA LEU A 40 -5.27 -9.72 -4.66
C LEU A 40 -6.00 -9.92 -5.99
N ASN A 41 -7.29 -10.25 -5.91
CA ASN A 41 -8.16 -10.44 -7.08
C ASN A 41 -8.34 -9.16 -7.93
N ASN A 42 -8.07 -7.98 -7.36
CA ASN A 42 -8.09 -6.70 -8.07
C ASN A 42 -6.81 -6.43 -8.90
N GLY A 43 -5.84 -7.35 -8.89
CA GLY A 43 -4.59 -7.28 -9.63
C GLY A 43 -3.41 -6.66 -8.86
N HIS A 44 -3.62 -6.19 -7.63
CA HIS A 44 -2.53 -5.70 -6.78
C HIS A 44 -1.82 -6.84 -6.08
N GLN A 45 -0.51 -6.70 -5.89
CA GLN A 45 0.30 -7.64 -5.13
C GLN A 45 1.03 -6.90 -4.01
N TYR A 46 0.95 -7.44 -2.79
CA TYR A 46 1.65 -6.94 -1.62
C TYR A 46 2.66 -8.00 -1.15
N LYS A 47 3.80 -7.55 -0.66
CA LYS A 47 4.82 -8.38 -0.02
C LYS A 47 5.07 -7.86 1.38
N THR A 48 5.15 -8.75 2.36
CA THR A 48 5.43 -8.42 3.75
C THR A 48 6.82 -8.86 4.19
N ASP A 49 7.46 -8.12 5.08
CA ASP A 49 8.74 -8.49 5.69
C ASP A 49 8.58 -9.50 6.86
N GLU A 50 9.66 -9.83 7.55
CA GLU A 50 9.64 -10.76 8.68
C GLU A 50 8.84 -10.28 9.91
N LEU A 51 8.46 -9.00 9.94
CA LEU A 51 7.60 -8.43 10.99
C LEU A 51 6.14 -8.30 10.54
N GLY A 52 5.82 -8.70 9.31
CA GLY A 52 4.49 -8.57 8.72
C GLY A 52 4.15 -7.15 8.25
N ARG A 53 5.14 -6.26 8.14
CA ARG A 53 4.97 -4.92 7.54
C ARG A 53 5.05 -5.04 6.03
N VAL A 54 4.34 -4.19 5.30
CA VAL A 54 4.37 -4.21 3.83
C VAL A 54 5.68 -3.62 3.34
N SER A 55 6.51 -4.45 2.71
CA SER A 55 7.80 -4.05 2.13
C SER A 55 7.70 -3.67 0.65
N GLU A 56 6.66 -4.11 -0.05
CA GLU A 56 6.42 -3.79 -1.47
C GLU A 56 4.92 -3.90 -1.78
N VAL A 57 4.38 -2.96 -2.55
CA VAL A 57 3.12 -3.10 -3.28
C VAL A 57 3.32 -2.77 -4.75
N LYS A 58 2.75 -3.60 -5.63
CA LYS A 58 2.81 -3.38 -7.08
C LYS A 58 1.52 -3.74 -7.79
N GLY A 59 1.32 -3.14 -8.96
CA GLY A 59 0.25 -3.49 -9.88
C GLY A 59 -0.14 -2.34 -10.80
N GLY A 60 -1.03 -2.67 -11.74
CA GLY A 60 -1.66 -1.69 -12.61
C GLY A 60 -2.72 -0.90 -11.86
N LEU A 61 -2.78 0.41 -12.09
CA LEU A 61 -3.83 1.26 -11.57
C LEU A 61 -4.99 1.35 -12.56
N LYS A 62 -6.20 1.45 -12.02
CA LYS A 62 -7.45 1.70 -12.74
C LYS A 62 -8.34 2.59 -11.88
N LEU A 63 -9.20 3.41 -12.48
CA LEU A 63 -10.19 4.19 -11.73
C LEU A 63 -11.38 3.29 -11.35
N ASP A 64 -11.18 2.47 -10.32
CA ASP A 64 -12.14 1.47 -9.84
C ASP A 64 -12.16 1.53 -8.31
N PRO A 65 -12.97 2.43 -7.71
CA PRO A 65 -12.87 2.72 -6.29
C PRO A 65 -13.19 1.51 -5.40
N ASN A 66 -12.38 1.29 -4.35
CA ASN A 66 -12.71 0.35 -3.28
C ASN A 66 -13.08 1.08 -1.98
N ASP A 67 -13.79 0.42 -1.08
CA ASP A 67 -14.23 0.97 0.19
C ASP A 67 -13.04 1.33 1.11
N ARG A 68 -13.24 2.36 1.94
CA ARG A 68 -12.26 2.77 2.96
C ARG A 68 -12.62 2.20 4.32
N ASN A 69 -11.65 1.61 5.00
CA ASN A 69 -11.78 1.22 6.40
C ASN A 69 -11.31 2.35 7.32
N THR A 70 -12.23 3.14 7.87
CA THR A 70 -11.89 4.26 8.78
C THR A 70 -11.28 3.78 10.08
N TYR A 71 -11.64 2.59 10.55
CA TYR A 71 -11.06 2.00 11.75
C TYR A 71 -9.57 1.71 11.55
N GLN A 72 -9.19 1.02 10.47
CA GLN A 72 -7.78 0.71 10.18
C GLN A 72 -6.93 1.97 9.99
N GLN A 73 -7.47 3.00 9.33
CA GLN A 73 -6.77 4.28 9.20
C GLN A 73 -6.53 4.96 10.56
N ARG A 74 -7.48 4.83 11.50
CA ARG A 74 -7.36 5.39 12.85
C ARG A 74 -6.34 4.64 13.71
N ILE A 75 -6.23 3.31 13.56
CA ILE A 75 -5.36 2.50 14.43
C ILE A 75 -3.99 2.15 13.83
N SER A 76 -3.73 2.58 12.58
CA SER A 76 -2.47 2.30 11.88
C SER A 76 -1.24 2.68 12.74
N GLY A 77 -0.19 1.86 12.72
CA GLY A 77 1.08 2.11 13.43
C GLY A 77 1.11 1.81 14.92
N GLY A 78 -0.02 1.86 15.62
CA GLY A 78 -0.05 1.71 17.07
C GLY A 78 0.92 2.68 17.75
N GLU A 79 1.77 2.18 18.64
CA GLU A 79 2.77 2.98 19.37
C GLU A 79 3.84 3.62 18.48
N CYS A 80 4.04 3.14 17.25
CA CYS A 80 4.99 3.75 16.31
C CYS A 80 4.40 4.95 15.54
N ARG A 81 3.09 5.19 15.65
CA ARG A 81 2.42 6.30 14.98
C ARG A 81 2.76 7.62 15.68
N LEU A 82 3.09 8.65 14.90
CA LEU A 82 3.24 10.01 15.42
C LEU A 82 1.89 10.72 15.48
N ASP A 83 1.76 11.71 16.36
CA ASP A 83 0.56 12.54 16.46
C ASP A 83 0.23 13.29 15.16
N THR A 84 1.24 13.56 14.33
CA THR A 84 1.11 14.20 13.02
C THR A 84 0.72 13.23 11.90
N ASP A 85 0.70 11.92 12.17
CA ASP A 85 0.38 10.92 11.17
C ASP A 85 -1.13 10.70 11.02
N CYS A 86 -1.52 10.37 9.80
CA CYS A 86 -2.77 9.73 9.45
C CYS A 86 -2.54 8.25 9.07
N GLY A 87 -3.62 7.49 8.86
CA GLY A 87 -3.53 6.21 8.18
C GLY A 87 -3.56 6.41 6.67
N GLY A 88 -2.39 6.60 6.06
CA GLY A 88 -2.24 6.81 4.63
C GLY A 88 -2.36 5.50 3.86
N HIS A 89 -3.01 5.53 2.69
CA HIS A 89 -3.03 4.36 1.82
C HIS A 89 -1.75 4.34 0.96
N LEU A 90 -1.17 3.16 0.72
CA LEU A 90 -0.08 3.01 -0.25
C LEU A 90 -0.61 3.11 -1.69
N LEU A 91 -1.80 2.57 -1.94
CA LEU A 91 -2.58 2.82 -3.15
C LEU A 91 -3.91 3.46 -2.74
N ALA A 92 -4.20 4.69 -3.20
CA ALA A 92 -5.48 5.33 -2.90
C ALA A 92 -6.69 4.45 -3.27
N SER A 93 -7.75 4.59 -2.49
CA SER A 93 -9.04 3.90 -2.72
C SER A 93 -9.57 4.14 -4.14
N MET A 94 -9.37 5.33 -4.74
CA MET A 94 -9.77 5.61 -6.13
C MET A 94 -9.11 4.71 -7.18
N PHE A 95 -8.00 4.05 -6.82
CA PHE A 95 -7.29 3.10 -7.69
C PHE A 95 -7.63 1.63 -7.39
N GLY A 96 -8.66 1.39 -6.58
CA GLY A 96 -9.01 0.07 -6.07
C GLY A 96 -8.10 -0.40 -4.95
N GLY A 97 -7.32 0.50 -4.34
CA GLY A 97 -6.48 0.17 -3.20
C GLY A 97 -7.29 -0.43 -2.06
N ALA A 98 -6.78 -1.51 -1.46
CA ALA A 98 -7.45 -2.21 -0.38
C ALA A 98 -7.75 -1.27 0.81
N GLY A 99 -8.94 -1.39 1.39
CA GLY A 99 -9.29 -0.65 2.61
C GLY A 99 -8.66 -1.28 3.85
N GLU A 100 -8.16 -2.51 3.77
CA GLU A 100 -7.56 -3.24 4.86
C GLU A 100 -6.15 -2.76 5.22
N LYS A 101 -5.71 -3.16 6.42
CA LYS A 101 -4.40 -2.82 7.00
C LYS A 101 -3.21 -3.04 6.06
N ILE A 102 -3.25 -4.06 5.20
CA ILE A 102 -2.17 -4.37 4.25
C ILE A 102 -1.83 -3.20 3.31
N ASN A 103 -2.74 -2.27 3.09
CA ASN A 103 -2.53 -1.11 2.22
C ASN A 103 -2.47 0.20 3.03
N ILE A 104 -2.41 0.14 4.35
CA ILE A 104 -2.45 1.33 5.22
C ILE A 104 -1.21 1.38 6.09
N VAL A 105 -0.52 2.52 6.06
CA VAL A 105 0.67 2.80 6.88
C VAL A 105 0.50 4.10 7.66
N PRO A 106 1.22 4.29 8.78
CA PRO A 106 1.32 5.62 9.40
C PRO A 106 2.06 6.54 8.43
N MET A 107 1.40 7.62 8.03
CA MET A 107 1.92 8.56 7.05
C MET A 107 1.65 9.98 7.51
N ASP A 108 2.65 10.85 7.42
CA ASP A 108 2.51 12.26 7.78
C ASP A 108 1.29 12.88 7.08
N ALA A 109 0.42 13.52 7.86
CA ALA A 109 -0.85 14.01 7.35
C ALA A 109 -0.70 15.16 6.32
N ILE A 110 0.40 15.92 6.36
CA ILE A 110 0.69 16.95 5.36
C ILE A 110 1.18 16.30 4.08
N LEU A 111 2.07 15.30 4.17
CA LEU A 111 2.54 14.52 3.02
C LEU A 111 1.38 13.86 2.26
N ASN A 112 0.45 13.23 3.00
CA ASN A 112 -0.74 12.56 2.47
C ASN A 112 -1.87 13.54 2.11
N GLY A 113 -1.83 14.77 2.61
CA GLY A 113 -2.87 15.78 2.41
C GLY A 113 -2.85 16.40 1.01
N ALA A 114 -3.91 17.15 0.67
CA ALA A 114 -4.12 17.71 -0.67
C ALA A 114 -2.97 18.61 -1.20
N LYS A 115 -2.14 19.15 -0.30
CA LYS A 115 -0.97 19.98 -0.66
C LYS A 115 0.34 19.19 -0.68
N GLY A 116 0.34 17.95 -0.20
CA GLY A 116 1.52 17.10 -0.04
C GLY A 116 1.93 16.37 -1.31
N LYS A 117 3.19 15.94 -1.34
CA LYS A 117 3.80 15.28 -2.50
C LYS A 117 3.17 13.92 -2.81
N TRP A 118 2.65 13.21 -1.81
CA TRP A 118 1.97 11.93 -2.02
C TRP A 118 0.69 12.13 -2.81
N TYR A 119 -0.20 13.01 -2.33
CA TYR A 119 -1.45 13.33 -3.01
C TYR A 119 -1.21 13.85 -4.44
N GLN A 120 -0.23 14.74 -4.62
CA GLN A 120 0.10 15.28 -5.95
C GLN A 120 0.54 14.19 -6.93
N MET A 121 1.28 13.19 -6.45
CA MET A 121 1.68 12.03 -7.24
C MET A 121 0.46 11.16 -7.62
N GLU A 122 -0.44 10.90 -6.67
CA GLU A 122 -1.69 10.17 -6.96
C GLU A 122 -2.55 10.93 -7.98
N MET A 123 -2.63 12.26 -7.88
CA MET A 123 -3.35 13.10 -8.86
C MET A 123 -2.71 13.08 -10.25
N GLN A 124 -1.38 12.92 -10.35
CA GLN A 124 -0.71 12.69 -11.63
C GLN A 124 -1.17 11.38 -12.26
N TRP A 125 -1.21 10.29 -11.48
CA TRP A 125 -1.66 8.99 -11.96
C TRP A 125 -3.13 9.01 -12.37
N LYS A 126 -4.00 9.65 -11.57
CA LYS A 126 -5.42 9.84 -11.92
C LYS A 126 -5.58 10.53 -13.28
N ARG A 127 -4.90 11.66 -13.50
CA ARG A 127 -4.97 12.39 -14.78
C ARG A 127 -4.46 11.56 -15.95
N ALA A 128 -3.44 10.74 -15.76
CA ALA A 128 -2.95 9.85 -16.80
C ALA A 128 -3.99 8.78 -17.17
N LEU A 129 -4.62 8.16 -16.17
CA LEU A 129 -5.70 7.19 -16.40
C LEU A 129 -6.92 7.83 -17.09
N GLU A 130 -7.28 9.06 -16.73
CA GLU A 130 -8.36 9.82 -17.40
C GLU A 130 -8.06 10.12 -18.87
N GLN A 131 -6.77 10.16 -19.25
CA GLN A 131 -6.32 10.30 -20.63
C GLN A 131 -6.23 8.95 -21.38
N GLY A 132 -6.69 7.86 -20.77
CA GLY A 132 -6.60 6.51 -21.34
C GLY A 132 -5.21 5.89 -21.29
N LYS A 133 -4.27 6.49 -20.54
CA LYS A 133 -2.90 5.98 -20.40
C LYS A 133 -2.84 4.82 -19.42
N LYS A 134 -1.86 3.94 -19.62
CA LYS A 134 -1.58 2.85 -18.68
C LYS A 134 -0.66 3.34 -17.56
N VAL A 135 -1.03 3.06 -16.31
CA VAL A 135 -0.20 3.35 -15.13
C VAL A 135 0.12 2.06 -14.37
N GLU A 136 1.40 1.80 -14.14
CA GLU A 136 1.92 0.67 -13.36
C GLU A 136 2.79 1.22 -12.21
N VAL A 137 2.66 0.66 -11.00
CA VAL A 137 3.40 1.12 -9.82
C VAL A 137 4.13 -0.01 -9.11
N ASP A 138 5.21 0.36 -8.43
CA ASP A 138 6.00 -0.44 -7.48
C ASP A 138 6.43 0.52 -6.36
N ILE A 139 5.85 0.35 -5.18
CA ILE A 139 6.05 1.22 -4.02
C ILE A 139 6.64 0.38 -2.90
N ARG A 140 7.75 0.86 -2.32
CA ARG A 140 8.48 0.20 -1.24
C ARG A 140 8.59 1.13 -0.03
N PRO A 141 7.79 0.89 1.03
CA PRO A 141 8.00 1.55 2.30
C PRO A 141 9.36 1.16 2.90
N ILE A 142 10.08 2.14 3.43
CA ILE A 142 11.39 1.97 4.04
C ILE A 142 11.24 2.10 5.56
N TYR A 143 11.75 1.13 6.32
CA TYR A 143 11.59 1.09 7.78
C TYR A 143 12.95 0.99 8.48
N SER A 144 13.06 1.64 9.65
CA SER A 144 14.18 1.45 10.59
C SER A 144 13.81 0.53 11.74
N GLY A 145 14.67 -0.44 12.01
CA GLY A 145 14.51 -1.41 13.10
C GLY A 145 13.13 -2.09 13.08
N ASN A 146 12.48 -2.12 14.24
CA ASN A 146 11.18 -2.78 14.42
C ASN A 146 9.97 -1.82 14.27
N SER A 147 10.20 -0.58 13.82
CA SER A 147 9.12 0.42 13.69
C SER A 147 8.06 -0.03 12.66
N LYS A 148 6.77 0.16 12.99
CA LYS A 148 5.66 0.00 12.03
C LYS A 148 5.40 1.23 11.17
N ARG A 149 6.01 2.38 11.54
CA ARG A 149 5.98 3.61 10.76
C ARG A 149 7.15 3.60 9.77
N PRO A 150 6.90 3.72 8.45
CA PRO A 150 7.97 3.90 7.48
C PRO A 150 8.67 5.25 7.70
N ASP A 151 9.98 5.29 7.48
CA ASP A 151 10.77 6.53 7.42
C ASP A 151 10.62 7.24 6.07
N GLY A 152 10.23 6.49 5.05
CA GLY A 152 10.02 7.00 3.70
C GLY A 152 9.53 5.93 2.74
N PHE A 153 9.52 6.29 1.46
CA PHE A 153 8.98 5.47 0.38
C PHE A 153 9.87 5.61 -0.86
N GLU A 154 10.31 4.48 -1.41
CA GLU A 154 10.84 4.41 -2.76
C GLU A 154 9.71 4.05 -3.71
N ILE A 155 9.45 4.91 -4.68
CA ILE A 155 8.33 4.77 -5.60
C ILE A 155 8.86 4.73 -7.02
N LYS A 156 8.58 3.63 -7.73
CA LYS A 156 8.77 3.50 -9.16
C LYS A 156 7.42 3.38 -9.83
N PHE A 157 7.19 4.14 -10.89
CA PHE A 157 5.96 4.00 -11.68
C PHE A 157 6.23 4.21 -13.16
N ALA A 158 5.35 3.67 -14.00
CA ALA A 158 5.40 3.86 -15.44
C ALA A 158 4.08 4.47 -15.93
N ILE A 159 4.17 5.45 -16.84
CA ILE A 159 3.02 5.98 -17.60
C ILE A 159 3.30 5.74 -19.08
N ASP A 160 2.51 4.90 -19.74
CA ASP A 160 2.74 4.43 -21.12
C ASP A 160 4.22 4.05 -21.37
N ASN A 161 4.76 3.20 -20.49
CA ASN A 161 6.14 2.72 -20.49
C ASN A 161 7.23 3.75 -20.13
N ASN A 162 6.89 5.02 -19.90
CA ASN A 162 7.85 6.01 -19.39
C ASN A 162 8.05 5.81 -17.89
N ILE A 163 9.26 5.37 -17.51
CA ILE A 163 9.60 5.04 -16.12
C ILE A 163 9.99 6.31 -15.36
N HIS A 164 9.36 6.49 -14.20
CA HIS A 164 9.64 7.52 -13.24
C HIS A 164 10.05 6.91 -11.89
N ARG A 165 10.87 7.64 -11.13
CA ARG A 165 11.25 7.30 -9.76
C ARG A 165 11.06 8.51 -8.85
N ARG A 166 10.56 8.28 -7.64
CA ARG A 166 10.43 9.27 -6.58
C ARG A 166 10.83 8.64 -5.26
N ASN A 167 11.59 9.37 -4.46
CA ASN A 167 11.86 9.02 -3.08
C ASN A 167 11.21 10.09 -2.21
N LEU A 168 10.39 9.69 -1.26
CA LEU A 168 9.70 10.60 -0.34
C LEU A 168 10.04 10.22 1.09
N LYS A 169 10.52 11.16 1.90
CA LYS A 169 10.57 10.94 3.36
C LYS A 169 9.17 11.01 3.94
N ASN A 170 8.91 10.26 5.00
CA ASN A 170 7.64 10.30 5.72
C ASN A 170 7.61 11.48 6.70
N THR A 171 7.64 12.69 6.14
CA THR A 171 7.66 13.98 6.81
C THR A 171 6.75 14.96 6.05
N ALA A 172 6.36 16.06 6.68
CA ALA A 172 5.51 17.07 6.05
C ALA A 172 6.01 17.60 4.69
N THR A 173 7.33 17.67 4.49
CA THR A 173 7.95 18.17 3.24
C THR A 173 8.14 17.07 2.19
N GLY A 174 8.18 15.81 2.62
CA GLY A 174 8.56 14.68 1.77
C GLY A 174 10.02 14.68 1.33
N GLU A 175 10.90 15.45 1.97
CA GLU A 175 12.33 15.64 1.61
C GLU A 175 13.31 15.03 2.60
#